data_AF-A0A496UJ15-F1
#
_entry.id   AF-A0A496UJ15-F1
#
_cell.length_a   1.000
_cell.length_b   1.000
_cell.length_c   1.000
_cell.angle_alpha   90.00
_cell.angle_beta   90.00
_cell.angle_gamma   90.00
#
_symmetry.space_group_name_H-M   'P 1'
#
loop_
_entity.id
_entity.type
_entity.pdbx_description
1 polymer ?
#
loop_
_entity_poly.entity_id
_entity_poly.type
_entity_poly.pdbx_seq_one_letter_code
_entity_poly.pdbx_strand_id
1 'polypeptide(L)' 'MSGKGGYFSNESVERVRSSSDIVTVIGRYVSLKRSGRSIKGLCPFHREKTPSFFVSPDRQMYHCFG' A
#
# COMPACT_ATOMS: atom_id res chain seq x y z
N MET A 1 18.57 -16.71 19.48
CA MET A 1 17.49 -16.58 18.48
C MET A 1 17.95 -15.61 17.40
N SER A 2 17.86 -16.05 16.15
CA SER A 2 18.59 -15.57 14.96
C SER A 2 18.35 -14.11 14.58
N GLY A 3 19.40 -13.51 14.02
CA GLY A 3 19.52 -12.08 13.74
C GLY A 3 18.55 -11.51 12.70
N LYS A 4 18.11 -10.27 12.99
CA LYS A 4 17.62 -9.31 11.99
C LYS A 4 18.73 -8.28 11.75
N GLY A 5 19.80 -8.67 11.07
CA GLY A 5 20.78 -7.73 10.55
C GLY A 5 20.36 -7.31 9.16
N GLY A 6 19.54 -6.26 9.03
CA GLY A 6 19.23 -5.67 7.73
C GLY A 6 20.45 -4.95 7.16
N TYR A 7 20.64 -4.99 5.83
CA TYR A 7 21.69 -4.24 5.12
C TYR A 7 21.60 -2.71 5.31
N PHE A 8 20.49 -2.22 5.86
CA PHE A 8 20.23 -0.81 6.12
C PHE A 8 19.78 -0.61 7.57
N SER A 9 20.11 0.55 8.15
CA SER A 9 19.67 0.90 9.51
C SER A 9 18.14 1.02 9.57
N ASN A 10 17.55 0.70 10.73
CA ASN A 10 16.11 0.89 10.95
C ASN A 10 15.69 2.35 10.70
N GLU A 11 16.52 3.31 11.09
CA GLU A 11 16.31 4.74 10.80
C GLU A 11 16.20 5.00 9.29
N SER A 12 17.07 4.39 8.48
CA SER A 12 17.01 4.54 7.02
C SER A 12 15.73 3.94 6.45
N VAL A 13 15.29 2.78 6.96
CA VAL A 13 14.03 2.14 6.56
C VAL A 13 12.83 3.01 6.92
N GLU A 14 12.79 3.55 8.14
CA GLU A 14 11.70 4.43 8.59
C GLU A 14 11.69 5.77 7.86
N ARG A 15 12.85 6.32 7.49
CA ARG A 15 12.93 7.52 6.64
C ARG A 15 12.32 7.27 5.26
N VAL A 16 12.60 6.13 4.63
CA VAL A 16 11.97 5.78 3.34
C VAL A 16 10.47 5.61 3.49
N ARG A 17 10.01 4.91 4.54
CA ARG A 17 8.59 4.72 4.82
C ARG A 17 7.85 6.03 5.05
N SER A 18 8.39 6.91 5.89
CA SER A 18 7.75 8.19 6.24
C SER A 18 7.75 9.23 5.11
N SER A 19 8.71 9.13 4.18
CA SER A 19 8.75 9.98 2.97
C SER A 19 7.91 9.46 1.80
N SER A 20 7.33 8.27 1.93
CA SER A 20 6.53 7.63 0.89
C SER A 20 5.05 7.72 1.23
N ASP A 21 4.24 8.29 0.34
CA ASP A 21 2.78 8.20 0.44
C ASP A 21 2.27 6.95 -0.29
N ILE A 22 1.56 6.09 0.43
CA ILE A 22 1.07 4.82 -0.10
C ILE A 22 0.13 5.00 -1.31
N VAL A 23 -0.68 6.07 -1.32
CA VAL A 23 -1.62 6.33 -2.43
C VAL A 23 -0.84 6.62 -3.70
N THR A 24 0.19 7.46 -3.59
CA THR A 24 1.10 7.79 -4.69
C THR A 24 1.86 6.57 -5.19
N VAL A 25 2.38 5.73 -4.29
CA VAL A 25 3.14 4.53 -4.67
C VAL A 25 2.26 3.53 -5.41
N ILE A 26 1.08 3.20 -4.86
CA ILE A 26 0.15 2.23 -5.45
C ILE A 26 -0.46 2.78 -6.75
N GLY A 27 -0.79 4.06 -6.79
CA GLY A 27 -1.42 4.72 -7.95
C GLY A 27 -0.61 4.64 -9.25
N ARG A 28 0.69 4.35 -9.15
CA ARG A 28 1.55 4.06 -10.33
C ARG A 28 1.21 2.74 -11.02
N TYR A 29 0.57 1.82 -10.31
CA TYR A 29 0.28 0.45 -10.77
C TYR A 29 -1.22 0.16 -10.86
N VAL A 30 -2.01 0.75 -9.98
CA VAL A 30 -3.45 0.49 -9.88
C VAL A 30 -4.21 1.78 -10.14
N SER A 31 -5.18 1.74 -11.05
CA SER A 31 -6.11 2.85 -11.24
C SER A 31 -7.05 2.96 -10.03
N LEU A 32 -6.74 3.89 -9.14
CA LEU A 32 -7.48 4.14 -7.92
C LEU A 32 -8.61 5.16 -8.12
N LYS A 33 -9.78 4.92 -7.51
CA LYS A 33 -10.93 5.84 -7.49
C LYS A 33 -11.36 6.10 -6.05
N ARG A 34 -11.74 7.34 -5.75
CA ARG A 34 -12.32 7.70 -4.45
C ARG A 34 -13.70 7.06 -4.29
N SER A 35 -13.97 6.52 -3.11
CA SER A 35 -15.22 5.87 -2.73
C SER A 35 -15.57 6.31 -1.31
N GLY A 36 -16.14 7.52 -1.16
CA GLY A 36 -16.36 8.12 0.16
C GLY A 36 -15.04 8.51 0.82
N ARG A 37 -14.77 7.98 2.01
CA ARG A 37 -13.52 8.23 2.77
C ARG A 37 -12.35 7.33 2.37
N SER A 38 -12.61 6.27 1.61
CA SER A 38 -11.59 5.31 1.18
C SER A 38 -11.28 5.45 -0.30
N ILE A 39 -10.14 4.91 -0.70
CA ILE A 39 -9.68 4.86 -2.09
C ILE A 39 -9.68 3.39 -2.50
N LYS A 40 -10.22 3.04 -3.66
CA LYS A 40 -10.29 1.64 -4.11
C LYS A 40 -9.99 1.44 -5.59
N GLY A 41 -9.62 0.23 -5.98
CA GLY A 41 -9.34 -0.20 -7.35
C GLY A 41 -9.51 -1.70 -7.53
N LEU A 42 -9.22 -2.20 -8.74
CA LEU A 42 -9.10 -3.64 -8.97
C LEU A 42 -7.78 -4.14 -8.38
N CYS A 43 -7.81 -5.30 -7.72
CA CYS A 43 -6.61 -5.91 -7.17
C CYS A 43 -5.65 -6.33 -8.30
N PRO A 44 -4.37 -5.95 -8.26
CA PRO A 44 -3.39 -6.39 -9.26
C PRO A 44 -2.96 -7.85 -9.06
N PHE A 45 -3.34 -8.48 -7.94
CA PHE A 45 -2.93 -9.84 -7.56
C PHE A 45 -4.02 -10.90 -7.85
N HIS A 46 -5.27 -10.48 -8.02
CA HIS A 46 -6.41 -11.36 -8.32
C HIS A 46 -7.06 -10.95 -9.64
N ARG A 47 -7.47 -11.93 -10.46
CA ARG A 47 -8.23 -11.66 -11.69
C ARG A 47 -9.71 -11.50 -11.36
N GLU A 48 -10.08 -10.29 -10.97
CA GLU A 48 -11.45 -9.92 -10.58
C GLU A 48 -12.06 -8.86 -11.50
N LYS A 49 -13.40 -8.76 -11.50
CA LYS A 49 -14.14 -7.73 -12.24
C LYS A 49 -14.67 -6.60 -11.35
N THR A 50 -14.76 -6.87 -10.04
CA THR A 50 -15.29 -5.94 -9.04
C THR A 50 -14.14 -5.42 -8.17
N PRO A 51 -14.05 -4.09 -7.95
CA PRO A 51 -12.98 -3.53 -7.11
C PRO A 51 -13.02 -4.09 -5.68
N SER A 52 -12.00 -4.86 -5.29
CA SER A 52 -11.84 -5.37 -3.93
C SER A 52 -10.59 -4.84 -3.21
N PHE A 53 -9.75 -4.06 -3.91
CA PHE A 53 -8.52 -3.51 -3.39
C PHE A 53 -8.74 -2.11 -2.80
N PHE A 54 -8.56 -1.96 -1.49
CA PHE A 54 -8.76 -0.71 -0.75
C PHE A 54 -7.44 -0.17 -0.22
N VAL A 55 -7.27 1.14 -0.31
CA VAL A 55 -6.12 1.90 0.22
C VAL A 55 -6.63 2.91 1.25
N SER A 56 -6.00 2.91 2.42
CA SER A 56 -6.29 3.78 3.55
C SER A 56 -5.15 4.80 3.69
N PRO A 57 -5.32 6.06 3.23
CA PRO A 57 -4.27 7.08 3.30
C PRO A 57 -3.89 7.45 4.73
N ASP A 58 -4.86 7.44 5.63
CA ASP A 58 -4.73 7.71 7.07
C ASP A 58 -3.88 6.65 7.79
N ARG A 59 -4.03 5.37 7.40
CA ARG A 59 -3.26 4.26 8.00
C ARG A 59 -1.99 3.94 7.25
N GLN A 60 -1.77 4.54 6.07
CA GLN A 60 -0.70 4.17 5.14
C GLN A 60 -0.67 2.66 4.86
N MET A 61 -1.84 2.06 4.61
CA MET A 61 -2.01 0.62 4.39
C MET A 61 -2.97 0.32 3.22
N TYR A 62 -2.87 -0.89 2.67
CA TYR A 62 -3.84 -1.44 1.73
C TYR A 62 -4.37 -2.80 2.20
N HIS A 63 -5.54 -3.19 1.69
CA HIS A 63 -6.09 -4.52 1.88
C HIS A 63 -6.96 -4.91 0.68
N CYS A 64 -6.85 -6.16 0.25
CA CYS A 64 -7.72 -6.77 -0.76
C CYS A 64 -8.73 -7.67 -0.06
N PHE A 65 -10.02 -7.44 -0.26
CA PHE A 65 -11.10 -8.24 0.35
C PHE A 65 -11.65 -9.34 -0.59
N GLY A 66 -11.12 -9.44 -1.81
CA GLY A 66 -11.44 -10.46 -2.79
C GLY A 66 -10.41 -11.57 -2.84
#